data_AF-A0A923MA21-F1
#
_entry.id   AF-A0A923MA21-F1
#
_cell.length_a   1.000
_cell.length_b   1.000
_cell.length_c   1.000
_cell.angle_alpha   90.00
_cell.angle_beta   90.00
_cell.angle_gamma   90.00
#
_symmetry.space_group_name_H-M   'P 1'
#
loop_
_entity.id
_entity.type
_entity.pdbx_description
1 polymer ?
#
loop_
_entity_poly.entity_id
_entity_poly.type
_entity_poly.pdbx_seq_one_letter_code
_entity_poly.pdbx_strand_id
1 'polypeptide(L)'
;MPRNSRLSVDPSTNLPDINTFGQLSNFLRGAVADEDSRNFSESMGQLATRIESIVASLRLSQQRVVVAPMLVDMLTVLRAHRHLVVNLGLPWRGLYEYASYLQALNNFRVLIGQWLLDGGPRSTQLALTAEDFELIAWRTLGEGMLLVDMYEDWISREPDDFESTQPQQSALGQLSEPQVQRAIQWWKKLRL
;
A
#
# COMPACT_ATOMS: atom_id res chain seq x y z
N MET A 1 4.69 23.86 -14.38
CA MET A 1 5.25 23.62 -13.02
C MET A 1 5.57 22.13 -12.95
N PRO A 2 6.82 21.69 -12.69
CA PRO A 2 7.09 20.26 -12.66
C PRO A 2 6.39 19.65 -11.44
N ARG A 3 5.48 18.70 -11.68
CA ARG A 3 4.83 17.86 -10.66
C ARG A 3 5.92 17.02 -9.99
N ASN A 4 6.37 17.41 -8.80
CA ASN A 4 7.16 16.51 -7.95
C ASN A 4 6.20 15.53 -7.24
N SER A 5 5.72 14.53 -7.98
CA SER A 5 4.97 13.38 -7.45
C SER A 5 5.89 12.30 -6.88
N ARG A 6 7.22 12.47 -6.93
CA ARG A 6 8.18 11.47 -6.45
C ARG A 6 8.54 11.76 -5.00
N LEU A 7 8.44 10.74 -4.16
CA LEU A 7 8.97 10.73 -2.80
C LEU A 7 10.42 11.21 -2.81
N SER A 8 10.77 12.12 -1.90
CA SER A 8 12.17 12.48 -1.70
C SER A 8 12.91 11.24 -1.22
N VAL A 9 13.78 10.71 -2.07
CA VAL A 9 14.61 9.56 -1.74
C VAL A 9 15.83 10.08 -1.00
N ASP A 10 16.06 9.60 0.21
CA ASP A 10 17.30 9.86 0.92
C ASP A 10 18.45 9.22 0.13
N PRO A 11 19.42 10.00 -0.38
CA PRO A 11 20.50 9.48 -1.21
C PRO A 11 21.46 8.56 -0.45
N SER A 12 21.43 8.57 0.89
CA SER A 12 22.26 7.70 1.72
C SER A 12 21.67 6.31 1.93
N THR A 13 20.34 6.19 1.90
CA THR A 13 19.61 4.92 2.12
C THR A 13 18.89 4.40 0.88
N ASN A 14 18.70 5.24 -0.15
CA ASN A 14 17.82 5.00 -1.29
C ASN A 14 16.37 4.66 -0.90
N LEU A 15 15.92 5.12 0.27
CA LEU A 15 14.55 4.92 0.75
C LEU A 15 13.77 6.24 0.71
N PRO A 16 12.43 6.19 0.53
CA PRO A 16 11.56 7.35 0.73
C PRO A 16 11.70 7.94 2.14
N ASP A 17 11.82 9.26 2.26
CA ASP A 17 11.81 9.97 3.55
C ASP A 17 10.38 10.17 4.09
N ILE A 18 9.68 9.07 4.35
CA ILE A 18 8.39 9.05 5.06
C ILE A 18 8.56 8.23 6.33
N ASN A 19 8.47 8.90 7.48
CA ASN A 19 8.67 8.30 8.79
C ASN A 19 7.39 8.30 9.65
N THR A 20 6.29 8.88 9.16
CA THR A 20 5.00 8.96 9.87
C THR A 20 3.82 8.79 8.91
N PHE A 21 2.68 8.33 9.41
CA PHE A 21 1.48 8.19 8.57
C PHE A 21 0.90 9.56 8.19
N GLY A 22 1.14 10.59 9.01
CA GLY A 22 0.82 11.98 8.67
C GLY A 22 1.58 12.48 7.44
N GLN A 23 2.88 12.19 7.35
CA GLN A 23 3.69 12.51 6.16
C GLN A 23 3.19 11.76 4.93
N LEU A 24 2.83 10.49 5.07
CA LEU A 24 2.23 9.70 3.99
C LEU A 24 0.91 10.31 3.50
N SER A 25 0.01 10.67 4.43
CA SER A 25 -1.26 11.32 4.09
C SER A 25 -1.07 12.65 3.35
N ASN A 26 -0.05 13.43 3.72
CA ASN A 26 0.31 14.67 3.02
C ASN A 26 0.86 14.40 1.63
N PHE A 27 1.72 13.39 1.47
CA PHE A 27 2.25 13.00 0.17
C PHE A 27 1.14 12.57 -0.80
N LEU A 28 0.22 11.72 -0.35
CA LEU A 28 -0.89 11.21 -1.17
C LEU A 28 -1.79 12.34 -1.72
N ARG A 29 -1.92 13.45 -1.00
CA ARG A 29 -2.69 14.61 -1.49
C ARG A 29 -2.08 15.30 -2.72
N GLY A 30 -0.80 15.08 -3.00
CA GLY A 30 -0.08 15.68 -4.14
C GLY A 30 0.00 14.79 -5.39
N ALA A 31 -0.17 13.47 -5.26
CA ALA A 31 -0.03 12.49 -6.34
C ALA A 31 -1.40 12.23 -6.99
N VAL A 32 -1.62 12.76 -8.20
CA VAL A 32 -2.89 12.61 -8.93
C VAL A 32 -2.63 12.51 -10.43
N ALA A 33 -2.77 11.30 -10.98
CA ALA A 33 -2.80 11.07 -12.42
C ALA A 33 -4.18 11.40 -13.02
N ASP A 34 -5.25 10.96 -12.36
CA ASP A 34 -6.64 11.13 -12.76
C ASP A 34 -7.59 11.15 -11.53
N GLU A 35 -8.90 11.14 -11.78
CA GLU A 35 -9.91 11.22 -10.71
C GLU A 35 -9.96 9.97 -9.82
N ASP A 36 -9.75 8.78 -10.39
CA ASP A 36 -9.69 7.52 -9.63
C ASP A 36 -8.46 7.51 -8.70
N SER A 37 -7.30 7.95 -9.21
CA SER A 37 -6.07 8.17 -8.45
C SER A 37 -6.29 9.17 -7.31
N ARG A 38 -6.98 10.29 -7.57
CA ARG A 38 -7.32 11.29 -6.54
C ARG A 38 -8.14 10.68 -5.41
N ASN A 39 -9.22 9.97 -5.76
CA ASN A 39 -10.14 9.38 -4.79
C ASN A 39 -9.47 8.25 -4.00
N PHE A 40 -8.64 7.44 -4.67
CA PHE A 40 -7.83 6.41 -4.01
C PHE A 40 -6.86 7.01 -3.00
N SER A 41 -6.07 8.00 -3.42
CA SER A 41 -5.09 8.69 -2.59
C SER A 41 -5.73 9.40 -1.39
N GLU A 42 -6.88 10.05 -1.60
CA GLU A 42 -7.65 10.67 -0.51
C GLU A 42 -8.10 9.61 0.52
N SER A 43 -8.65 8.50 0.05
CA SER A 43 -9.11 7.41 0.92
C SER A 43 -7.96 6.74 1.68
N MET A 44 -6.80 6.58 1.04
CA MET A 44 -5.57 6.13 1.69
C MET A 44 -5.09 7.13 2.76
N GLY A 45 -5.19 8.44 2.51
CA GLY A 45 -4.89 9.48 3.50
C GLY A 45 -5.81 9.43 4.72
N GLN A 46 -7.07 9.06 4.54
CA GLN A 46 -8.01 8.82 5.64
C GLN A 46 -7.60 7.60 6.48
N LEU A 47 -7.22 6.49 5.84
CA LEU A 47 -6.67 5.31 6.55
C LEU A 47 -5.44 5.68 7.37
N ALA A 48 -4.46 6.34 6.76
CA ALA A 48 -3.22 6.77 7.41
C ALA A 48 -3.49 7.63 8.65
N THR A 49 -4.44 8.57 8.58
CA THR A 49 -4.82 9.43 9.71
C THR A 49 -5.43 8.63 10.87
N ARG A 50 -6.28 7.64 10.56
CA ARG A 50 -6.89 6.76 11.57
C ARG A 50 -5.86 5.85 12.22
N ILE A 51 -4.94 5.32 11.43
CA ILE A 51 -3.83 4.49 11.89
C ILE A 51 -2.97 5.28 12.87
N GLU A 52 -2.52 6.50 12.51
CA GLU A 52 -1.72 7.36 13.38
C GLU A 52 -2.39 7.58 14.75
N SER A 53 -3.70 7.85 14.72
CA SER A 53 -4.49 8.06 15.94
C SER A 53 -4.53 6.82 16.84
N ILE A 54 -4.67 5.63 16.24
CA ILE A 54 -4.68 4.35 16.96
C ILE A 54 -3.29 4.04 17.54
N VAL A 55 -2.23 4.23 16.77
CA VAL A 55 -0.84 4.04 17.22
C VAL A 55 -0.55 4.97 18.40
N ALA A 56 -0.91 6.25 18.29
CA ALA A 56 -0.75 7.21 19.38
C ALA A 56 -1.51 6.77 20.65
N SER A 57 -2.75 6.28 20.51
CA SER A 57 -3.51 5.77 21.64
C SER A 57 -2.88 4.52 22.26
N LEU A 58 -2.42 3.57 21.45
CA LEU A 58 -1.77 2.33 21.92
C LEU A 58 -0.47 2.60 22.67
N ARG A 59 0.31 3.62 22.23
CA ARG A 59 1.53 4.06 22.93
C ARG A 59 1.23 4.67 24.31
N LEU A 60 0.03 5.21 24.52
CA LEU A 60 -0.41 5.75 25.81
C LEU A 60 -1.07 4.70 26.70
N SER A 61 -1.87 3.80 26.12
CA SER A 61 -2.65 2.83 26.87
C SER A 61 -3.12 1.67 26.00
N GLN A 62 -2.99 0.44 26.52
CA GLN A 62 -3.58 -0.77 25.94
C GLN A 62 -4.96 -1.11 26.53
N GLN A 63 -5.56 -0.18 27.30
CA GLN A 63 -6.88 -0.42 27.86
C GLN A 63 -7.92 -0.61 26.76
N ARG A 64 -8.61 -1.74 26.82
CA ARG A 64 -9.62 -2.15 25.83
C ARG A 64 -10.70 -1.10 25.66
N VAL A 65 -11.15 -0.47 26.75
CA VAL A 65 -12.21 0.55 26.72
C VAL A 65 -11.84 1.78 25.90
N VAL A 66 -10.53 2.06 25.76
CA VAL A 66 -10.01 3.20 25.00
C VAL A 66 -9.79 2.80 23.53
N VAL A 67 -9.09 1.69 23.28
CA VAL A 67 -8.60 1.34 21.94
C VAL A 67 -9.62 0.55 21.12
N ALA A 68 -10.44 -0.31 21.74
CA ALA A 68 -11.36 -1.16 21.00
C ALA A 68 -12.40 -0.38 20.17
N PRO A 69 -13.00 0.73 20.65
CA PRO A 69 -13.86 1.57 19.81
C PRO A 69 -13.14 2.11 18.57
N MET A 70 -11.88 2.53 18.71
CA MET A 70 -11.09 3.05 17.58
C MET A 70 -10.79 1.96 16.54
N LEU A 71 -10.53 0.73 16.98
CA LEU A 71 -10.36 -0.42 16.10
C LEU A 71 -11.66 -0.80 15.37
N VAL A 72 -12.81 -0.70 16.04
CA VAL A 72 -14.13 -0.90 15.41
C VAL A 72 -14.41 0.18 14.36
N ASP A 73 -14.10 1.44 14.66
CA ASP A 73 -14.20 2.54 13.69
C ASP A 73 -13.27 2.30 12.49
N MET A 74 -12.05 1.81 12.74
CA MET A 74 -11.11 1.46 11.66
C MET A 74 -11.66 0.38 10.73
N LEU A 75 -12.38 -0.62 11.24
CA LEU A 75 -13.04 -1.62 10.39
C LEU A 75 -14.07 -0.99 9.45
N THR A 76 -14.77 0.07 9.89
CA THR A 76 -15.72 0.81 9.06
C THR A 76 -15.00 1.58 7.95
N VAL A 77 -13.89 2.25 8.28
CA VAL A 77 -13.06 2.97 7.29
C VAL A 77 -12.42 2.02 6.30
N LEU A 78 -11.87 0.89 6.75
CA LEU A 78 -11.32 -0.16 5.87
C LEU A 78 -12.37 -0.73 4.92
N ARG A 79 -13.60 -0.93 5.40
CA ARG A 79 -14.71 -1.40 4.54
C ARG A 79 -15.05 -0.38 3.47
N ALA A 80 -15.14 0.90 3.83
CA ALA A 80 -15.40 1.98 2.87
C ALA A 80 -14.28 2.10 1.84
N HIS A 81 -13.02 2.08 2.30
CA HIS A 81 -11.85 2.10 1.43
C HIS A 81 -11.85 0.90 0.47
N ARG A 82 -12.01 -0.32 0.98
CA ARG A 82 -12.12 -1.52 0.13
C ARG A 82 -13.25 -1.40 -0.89
N HIS A 83 -14.40 -0.85 -0.52
CA HIS A 83 -15.51 -0.62 -1.45
C HIS A 83 -15.11 0.34 -2.58
N LEU A 84 -14.34 1.39 -2.28
CA LEU A 84 -13.76 2.25 -3.31
C LEU A 84 -12.82 1.46 -4.22
N VAL A 85 -11.86 0.71 -3.65
CA VAL A 85 -10.86 -0.04 -4.41
C VAL A 85 -11.51 -1.01 -5.41
N VAL A 86 -12.54 -1.75 -4.99
CA VAL A 86 -13.21 -2.71 -5.88
C VAL A 86 -13.99 -2.06 -7.02
N ASN A 87 -14.30 -0.77 -6.89
CA ASN A 87 -15.03 0.02 -7.89
C ASN A 87 -14.10 0.86 -8.78
N LEU A 88 -12.78 0.78 -8.61
CA LEU A 88 -11.83 1.43 -9.51
C LEU A 88 -12.00 0.99 -10.96
N GLY A 89 -11.58 1.85 -11.90
CA GLY A 89 -11.55 1.57 -13.32
C GLY A 89 -10.86 0.26 -13.69
N LEU A 90 -11.18 -0.26 -14.89
CA LEU A 90 -10.58 -1.50 -15.40
C LEU A 90 -9.04 -1.49 -15.44
N PRO A 91 -8.36 -0.38 -15.77
CA PRO A 91 -6.89 -0.32 -15.77
C PRO A 91 -6.26 -0.70 -14.42
N TRP A 92 -6.79 -0.19 -13.31
CA TRP A 92 -6.34 -0.54 -11.96
C TRP A 92 -6.45 -2.03 -11.68
N ARG A 93 -7.58 -2.64 -12.08
CA ARG A 93 -7.88 -4.04 -11.84
C ARG A 93 -7.02 -5.02 -12.65
N GLY A 94 -6.36 -4.53 -13.70
CA GLY A 94 -5.42 -5.30 -14.51
C GLY A 94 -4.02 -5.41 -13.91
N LEU A 95 -3.69 -4.57 -12.93
CA LEU A 95 -2.38 -4.56 -12.28
C LEU A 95 -2.24 -5.74 -11.31
N TYR A 96 -1.03 -6.30 -11.22
CA TYR A 96 -0.76 -7.40 -10.29
C TYR A 96 -0.94 -6.95 -8.82
N GLU A 97 -0.52 -5.71 -8.55
CA GLU A 97 -0.55 -5.01 -7.26
C GLU A 97 -1.98 -4.81 -6.75
N TYR A 98 -2.99 -4.82 -7.64
CA TYR A 98 -4.38 -4.70 -7.23
C TYR A 98 -4.81 -5.90 -6.37
N ALA A 99 -4.43 -7.11 -6.78
CA ALA A 99 -4.73 -8.32 -6.02
C ALA A 99 -3.95 -8.38 -4.71
N SER A 100 -2.66 -7.96 -4.72
CA SER A 100 -1.85 -7.91 -3.49
C SER A 100 -2.42 -6.92 -2.49
N TYR A 101 -2.85 -5.75 -2.95
CA TYR A 101 -3.45 -4.74 -2.08
C TYR A 101 -4.78 -5.19 -1.48
N LEU A 102 -5.66 -5.81 -2.26
CA LEU A 102 -6.91 -6.38 -1.74
C LEU A 102 -6.68 -7.49 -0.72
N GLN A 103 -5.62 -8.29 -0.90
CA GLN A 103 -5.19 -9.31 0.06
C GLN A 103 -4.72 -8.64 1.36
N ALA A 104 -3.89 -7.60 1.27
CA ALA A 104 -3.39 -6.84 2.41
C ALA A 104 -4.53 -6.19 3.22
N LEU A 105 -5.49 -5.55 2.56
CA LEU A 105 -6.68 -4.99 3.19
C LEU A 105 -7.51 -6.05 3.93
N ASN A 106 -7.67 -7.25 3.33
CA ASN A 106 -8.39 -8.34 3.98
C ASN A 106 -7.64 -8.86 5.21
N ASN A 107 -6.32 -9.07 5.10
CA ASN A 107 -5.49 -9.51 6.20
C ASN A 107 -5.52 -8.52 7.36
N PHE A 108 -5.43 -7.22 7.06
CA PHE A 108 -5.50 -6.19 8.09
C PHE A 108 -6.85 -6.19 8.81
N ARG A 109 -7.96 -6.30 8.06
CA ARG A 109 -9.31 -6.44 8.64
C ARG A 109 -9.42 -7.65 9.57
N VAL A 110 -8.88 -8.80 9.16
CA VAL A 110 -8.92 -10.04 9.94
C VAL A 110 -8.12 -9.90 11.23
N LEU A 111 -6.91 -9.33 11.15
CA LEU A 111 -6.05 -9.11 12.32
C LEU A 111 -6.69 -8.15 13.33
N ILE A 112 -7.31 -7.06 12.87
CA ILE A 112 -8.09 -6.18 13.74
C ILE A 112 -9.21 -6.94 14.44
N GLY A 113 -9.93 -7.80 13.71
CA GLY A 113 -10.96 -8.67 14.28
C GLY A 113 -10.42 -9.61 15.34
N GLN A 114 -9.25 -10.21 15.12
CA GLN A 114 -8.58 -11.09 16.08
C GLN A 114 -8.17 -10.34 17.34
N TRP A 115 -7.50 -9.19 17.20
CA TRP A 115 -7.11 -8.36 18.34
C TRP A 115 -8.31 -7.90 19.18
N LEU A 116 -9.45 -7.62 18.55
CA LEU A 116 -10.69 -7.29 19.25
C LEU A 116 -11.24 -8.47 20.07
N LEU A 117 -11.03 -9.71 19.62
CA LEU A 117 -11.51 -10.92 20.31
C LEU A 117 -10.51 -11.48 21.33
N ASP A 118 -9.23 -11.14 21.22
CA ASP A 118 -8.16 -11.63 22.11
C ASP A 118 -8.33 -11.21 23.57
N GLY A 119 -8.03 -12.12 24.51
CA GLY A 119 -8.17 -11.90 25.95
C GLY A 119 -9.57 -12.22 26.52
N GLY A 120 -10.56 -12.54 25.68
CA GLY A 120 -11.89 -12.97 26.11
C GLY A 120 -12.75 -11.85 26.75
N PRO A 121 -14.00 -12.17 27.17
CA PRO A 121 -15.01 -11.16 27.55
C PRO A 121 -14.66 -10.31 28.77
N ARG A 122 -13.65 -10.71 29.55
CA ARG A 122 -13.28 -10.10 30.83
C ARG A 122 -11.91 -9.43 30.82
N SER A 123 -11.15 -9.48 29.72
CA SER A 123 -9.87 -8.79 29.67
C SER A 123 -10.08 -7.28 29.55
N THR A 124 -9.49 -6.54 30.47
CA THR A 124 -9.50 -5.07 30.49
C THR A 124 -8.45 -4.46 29.55
N GLN A 125 -7.50 -5.28 29.06
CA GLN A 125 -6.42 -4.87 28.16
C GLN A 125 -6.45 -5.68 26.86
N LEU A 126 -6.03 -5.06 25.77
CA LEU A 126 -5.75 -5.75 24.52
C LEU A 126 -4.34 -6.34 24.57
N ALA A 127 -4.14 -7.52 23.99
CA ALA A 127 -2.80 -8.08 23.77
C ALA A 127 -2.03 -7.37 22.63
N LEU A 128 -2.71 -6.46 21.92
CA LEU A 128 -2.17 -5.66 20.82
C LEU A 128 -1.19 -4.61 21.33
N THR A 129 0.04 -4.64 20.80
CA THR A 129 1.03 -3.57 21.01
C THR A 129 0.93 -2.50 19.93
N ALA A 130 1.53 -1.34 20.17
CA ALA A 130 1.61 -0.29 19.14
C ALA A 130 2.46 -0.75 17.96
N GLU A 131 3.56 -1.45 18.22
CA GLU A 131 4.51 -1.93 17.23
C GLU A 131 3.88 -2.97 16.28
N ASP A 132 3.11 -3.91 16.82
CA ASP A 132 2.43 -4.94 16.02
C ASP A 132 1.38 -4.30 15.10
N PHE A 133 0.58 -3.36 15.63
CA PHE A 133 -0.41 -2.63 14.85
C PHE A 133 0.26 -1.81 13.74
N GLU A 134 1.29 -1.05 14.09
CA GLU A 134 2.03 -0.16 13.20
C GLU A 134 2.71 -0.93 12.07
N LEU A 135 3.34 -2.09 12.36
CA LEU A 135 3.96 -2.94 11.35
C LEU A 135 2.97 -3.40 10.26
N ILE A 136 1.80 -3.88 10.68
CA ILE A 136 0.77 -4.36 9.74
C ILE A 136 0.16 -3.20 8.96
N ALA A 137 -0.04 -2.06 9.61
CA ALA A 137 -0.53 -0.85 8.98
C ALA A 137 0.43 -0.33 7.90
N TRP A 138 1.73 -0.25 8.20
CA TRP A 138 2.76 0.12 7.23
C TRP A 138 2.81 -0.82 6.02
N ARG A 139 2.77 -2.13 6.26
CA ARG A 139 2.71 -3.12 5.16
C ARG A 139 1.50 -2.90 4.26
N THR A 140 0.33 -2.68 4.86
CA THR A 140 -0.91 -2.49 4.11
C THR A 140 -0.85 -1.20 3.28
N LEU A 141 -0.41 -0.09 3.87
CA LEU A 141 -0.31 1.17 3.13
C LEU A 141 0.79 1.13 2.06
N GLY A 142 1.90 0.41 2.31
CA GLY A 142 2.97 0.20 1.34
C GLY A 142 2.49 -0.52 0.08
N GLU A 143 1.66 -1.57 0.22
CA GLU A 143 1.02 -2.23 -0.92
C GLU A 143 0.09 -1.28 -1.71
N GLY A 144 -0.65 -0.41 -1.01
CA GLY A 144 -1.48 0.61 -1.65
C GLY A 144 -0.67 1.67 -2.39
N MET A 145 0.47 2.07 -1.84
CA MET A 145 1.40 2.97 -2.51
C MET A 145 2.00 2.34 -3.77
N LEU A 146 2.39 1.06 -3.69
CA LEU A 146 2.92 0.34 -4.84
C LEU A 146 1.90 0.26 -5.97
N LEU A 147 0.62 0.02 -5.63
CA LEU A 147 -0.47 0.05 -6.61
C LEU A 147 -0.59 1.42 -7.30
N VAL A 148 -0.50 2.52 -6.56
CA VAL A 148 -0.50 3.88 -7.15
C VAL A 148 0.71 4.09 -8.05
N ASP A 149 1.91 3.72 -7.59
CA ASP A 149 3.15 3.91 -8.35
C ASP A 149 3.13 3.12 -9.67
N MET A 150 2.68 1.87 -9.65
CA MET A 150 2.57 1.04 -10.85
C MET A 150 1.49 1.55 -11.80
N TYR A 151 0.40 2.10 -11.28
CA TYR A 151 -0.62 2.74 -12.10
C TYR A 151 -0.10 4.01 -12.77
N GLU A 152 0.60 4.87 -12.04
CA GLU A 152 1.19 6.09 -12.57
C GLU A 152 2.26 5.80 -13.64
N ASP A 153 3.11 4.79 -13.42
CA ASP A 153 4.09 4.32 -14.41
C ASP A 153 3.40 3.73 -15.65
N TRP A 154 2.33 2.95 -15.47
CA TRP A 154 1.55 2.40 -16.59
C TRP A 154 0.92 3.50 -17.45
N ILE A 155 0.26 4.50 -16.85
CA ILE A 155 -0.29 5.67 -17.57
C ILE A 155 0.81 6.49 -18.25
N SER A 156 1.95 6.68 -17.58
CA SER A 156 3.04 7.49 -18.12
C SER A 156 3.72 6.87 -19.35
N ARG A 157 3.53 5.55 -19.56
CA ARG A 157 3.99 4.84 -20.76
C ARG A 157 3.01 4.95 -21.93
N GLU A 158 1.75 5.33 -21.70
CA GLU A 158 0.72 5.42 -22.73
C GLU A 158 0.72 6.65 -23.69
N PRO A 159 1.65 7.64 -23.70
CA PRO A 159 1.57 8.71 -24.71
C PRO A 159 2.19 8.42 -26.09
N ASP A 160 3.12 7.48 -26.26
CA ASP A 160 3.92 7.37 -27.52
C ASP A 160 3.63 6.13 -28.39
N ASP A 161 2.93 5.10 -27.89
CA ASP A 161 2.84 3.80 -28.60
C ASP A 161 1.64 3.65 -29.54
N PHE A 162 0.74 4.62 -29.63
CA PHE A 162 -0.40 4.55 -30.57
C PHE A 162 -0.05 4.96 -32.02
N GLU A 163 1.12 5.58 -32.27
CA GLU A 163 1.61 5.88 -33.64
C GLU A 163 2.77 5.00 -34.11
N SER A 164 3.41 4.23 -33.23
CA SER A 164 4.46 3.28 -33.62
C SER A 164 4.02 1.85 -33.40
N THR A 165 3.48 1.23 -34.45
CA THR A 165 3.32 -0.22 -34.58
C THR A 165 4.68 -0.93 -34.65
N GLN A 166 5.45 -0.87 -33.57
CA GLN A 166 6.54 -1.80 -33.30
C GLN A 166 6.15 -2.57 -32.04
N PRO A 167 6.06 -3.92 -32.09
CA PRO A 167 5.77 -4.69 -30.89
C PRO A 167 6.85 -4.39 -29.84
N GLN A 168 6.44 -3.77 -28.73
CA GLN A 168 7.30 -3.58 -27.57
C GLN A 168 7.94 -4.92 -27.23
N GLN A 169 9.23 -5.05 -27.52
CA GLN A 169 10.00 -6.21 -27.12
C GLN A 169 10.03 -6.21 -25.59
N SER A 170 9.51 -7.29 -25.01
CA SER A 170 9.63 -7.59 -23.58
C SER A 170 11.04 -7.23 -23.09
N ALA A 171 11.18 -6.61 -21.91
CA ALA A 171 12.47 -6.22 -21.33
C ALA A 171 13.50 -7.38 -21.25
N LEU A 172 13.03 -8.63 -21.34
CA LEU A 172 13.86 -9.83 -21.50
C LEU A 172 14.66 -9.85 -22.83
N GLY A 173 14.15 -9.23 -23.88
CA GLY A 173 14.82 -9.06 -25.18
C GLY A 173 15.90 -7.98 -25.19
N GLN A 174 15.96 -7.13 -24.16
CA GLN A 174 16.97 -6.06 -24.02
C GLN A 174 18.14 -6.45 -23.10
N LEU A 175 18.14 -7.66 -22.54
CA LEU A 175 19.23 -8.13 -21.69
C LEU A 175 20.45 -8.44 -22.55
N SER A 176 21.61 -7.89 -22.16
CA SER A 176 22.88 -8.26 -22.78
C SER A 176 23.16 -9.76 -22.60
N GLU A 177 23.86 -10.38 -23.55
CA GLU A 177 24.28 -11.80 -23.53
C GLU A 177 24.71 -12.33 -22.13
N PRO A 178 25.55 -11.61 -21.35
CA PRO A 178 25.94 -12.05 -20.02
C PRO A 178 24.81 -12.01 -18.96
N GLN A 179 23.83 -11.13 -19.11
CA GLN A 179 22.68 -11.04 -18.19
C GLN A 179 21.67 -12.15 -18.47
N VAL A 180 21.43 -12.48 -19.75
CA VAL A 180 20.60 -13.62 -20.17
C VAL A 180 21.15 -14.93 -19.62
N GLN A 181 22.47 -15.13 -19.71
CA GLN A 181 23.11 -16.33 -19.17
C GLN A 181 22.95 -16.46 -17.64
N ARG A 182 23.04 -15.35 -16.90
CA ARG A 182 22.82 -15.35 -15.44
C ARG A 182 21.37 -15.68 -15.08
N ALA A 183 20.40 -15.13 -15.81
CA ALA A 183 18.98 -15.43 -15.62
C ALA A 183 18.67 -16.91 -15.89
N ILE A 184 19.22 -17.47 -16.98
CA ILE A 184 19.08 -18.90 -17.31
C ILE A 184 19.71 -19.80 -16.24
N GLN A 185 20.90 -19.44 -15.74
CA GLN A 185 21.55 -20.22 -14.67
C GLN A 185 20.79 -20.16 -13.35
N TRP A 186 20.23 -19.00 -13.01
CA TRP A 186 19.38 -18.85 -11.83
C TRP A 186 18.09 -19.69 -11.96
N TRP A 187 17.47 -19.67 -13.14
CA TRP A 187 16.27 -20.47 -13.41
C TRP A 187 16.54 -21.98 -13.38
N LYS A 188 17.70 -22.43 -13.86
CA LYS A 188 18.14 -23.84 -13.73
C LYS A 188 18.34 -24.26 -12.28
N LYS A 189 18.78 -23.36 -11.39
CA LYS A 189 18.94 -23.64 -9.96
C LYS A 189 17.61 -23.79 -9.22
N LEU A 190 16.54 -23.15 -9.72
CA LEU A 190 15.20 -23.21 -9.12
C LEU A 190 14.37 -24.44 -9.54
N ARG A 191 14.84 -25.21 -10.51
CA ARG A 191 14.20 -26.45 -10.99
C ARG A 191 14.78 -27.72 -10.35
N LEU A 192 15.51 -27.59 -9.25
CA LEU A 192 15.96 -28.70 -8.40
C LEU A 192 15.12 -28.76 -7.12
#